data_AF-A0A0B6ZIM1-F1
#
_entry.id   AF-A0A0B6ZIM1-F1
#
_cell.length_a   1.000
_cell.length_b   1.000
_cell.length_c   1.000
_cell.angle_alpha   90.00
_cell.angle_beta   90.00
_cell.angle_gamma   90.00
#
_symmetry.space_group_name_H-M   'P 1'
#
loop_
_entity.id
_entity.type
_entity.pdbx_description
1 polymer ?
#
loop_
_entity_poly.entity_id
_entity_poly.type
_entity_poly.pdbx_seq_one_letter_code
_entity_poly.pdbx_strand_id
1 'polypeptide(L)'
;IGISLDVDLPEIPKLKQVLQQAKWLDNIRLSMKEPNAVTLDMMRKLIESGVSLAPHPAVEKAMAELQELLTVSERWEEKARICLQAKPRHLLTTLEAIIAEARNIPAYLPNIAALREAVKKAKEWIQKVESVQSVEQYAYLETLESLVAKGRPVPVRLDQLPQLESQVAAAKSWKERTARTFLKKNSSYTLLEVLSP
;
A
#
# COMPACT_ATOMS: atom_id res chain seq x y z
N ILE A 1 48.20 52.70 -12.46
CA ILE A 1 46.88 53.12 -12.98
C ILE A 1 46.56 52.18 -14.11
N GLY A 2 45.71 51.18 -13.85
CA GLY A 2 45.39 50.08 -14.76
C GLY A 2 43.97 49.65 -14.47
N ILE A 3 43.06 50.50 -14.94
CA ILE A 3 41.61 50.47 -14.86
C ILE A 3 41.10 49.03 -14.97
N SER A 4 40.53 48.52 -13.90
CA SER A 4 39.68 47.34 -13.92
C SER A 4 38.59 47.60 -14.95
N LEU A 5 38.64 46.87 -16.08
CA LEU A 5 37.54 46.80 -17.03
C LEU A 5 36.38 46.14 -16.28
N ASP A 6 35.60 46.99 -15.65
CA ASP A 6 34.27 46.73 -15.10
C ASP A 6 33.34 46.52 -16.30
N VAL A 7 33.58 45.43 -17.04
CA VAL A 7 32.63 44.94 -18.02
C VAL A 7 31.61 44.17 -17.22
N ASP A 8 30.74 44.91 -16.54
CA ASP A 8 29.43 44.40 -16.14
C ASP A 8 28.69 44.08 -17.45
N LEU A 9 28.99 42.93 -18.06
CA LEU A 9 28.24 42.44 -19.20
C LEU A 9 26.82 42.21 -18.68
N PRO A 10 25.81 42.97 -19.15
CA PRO A 10 24.42 42.78 -18.74
C PRO A 10 23.86 41.41 -19.16
N GLU A 11 24.66 40.64 -19.90
CA GLU A 11 24.41 39.29 -20.38
C GLU A 11 24.82 38.21 -19.36
N ILE A 12 25.75 38.48 -18.44
CA ILE A 12 26.15 37.55 -17.37
C ILE A 12 24.96 37.15 -16.47
N PRO A 13 24.13 38.09 -15.97
CA PRO A 13 22.97 37.70 -15.17
C PRO A 13 21.92 36.92 -15.99
N LYS A 14 21.74 37.23 -17.28
CA LYS A 14 20.82 36.51 -18.18
C LYS A 14 21.29 35.09 -18.46
N LEU A 15 22.58 34.89 -18.72
CA LEU A 15 23.18 33.57 -18.93
C LEU A 15 23.13 32.72 -17.65
N LYS A 16 23.34 33.32 -16.47
CA LYS A 16 23.17 32.64 -15.18
C LYS A 16 21.74 32.14 -14.98
N GLN A 17 20.73 32.94 -15.33
CA GLN A 17 19.32 32.55 -15.26
C GLN A 17 19.01 31.36 -16.17
N VAL A 18 19.42 31.43 -17.44
CA VAL A 18 19.19 30.34 -18.40
C VAL A 18 19.91 29.05 -17.97
N LEU A 19 21.12 29.16 -17.41
CA LEU A 19 21.85 28.02 -16.87
C LEU A 19 21.12 27.37 -15.68
N GLN A 20 20.54 28.16 -14.77
CA GLN A 20 19.75 27.65 -13.65
C GLN A 20 18.48 26.94 -14.15
N GLN A 21 17.79 27.50 -15.15
CA GLN A 21 16.62 26.88 -15.79
C GLN A 21 16.99 25.54 -16.44
N ALA A 22 18.07 25.49 -17.20
CA ALA A 22 18.54 24.26 -17.86
C ALA A 22 18.91 23.18 -16.84
N LYS A 23 19.66 23.54 -15.78
CA LYS A 23 20.01 22.61 -14.69
C LYS A 23 18.80 22.03 -13.99
N TRP A 24 17.78 22.85 -13.75
CA TRP A 24 16.55 22.40 -13.11
C TRP A 24 15.75 21.46 -14.01
N LEU A 25 15.61 21.78 -15.30
CA LEU A 25 14.97 20.90 -16.28
C LEU A 25 15.70 19.55 -16.41
N ASP A 26 17.03 19.57 -16.40
CA ASP A 26 17.84 18.35 -16.41
C ASP A 26 17.63 17.54 -15.13
N ASN A 27 17.54 18.19 -13.96
CA ASN A 27 17.26 17.53 -12.70
C ASN A 27 15.88 16.84 -12.70
N ILE A 28 14.85 17.48 -13.26
CA ILE A 28 13.53 16.85 -13.44
C ILE A 28 13.63 15.65 -14.36
N ARG A 29 14.29 15.79 -15.52
CA ARG A 29 14.46 14.69 -16.46
C ARG A 29 15.20 13.51 -15.84
N LEU A 30 16.23 13.76 -15.05
CA LEU A 30 16.98 12.73 -14.34
C LEU A 30 16.10 12.07 -13.27
N SER A 31 15.34 12.85 -12.50
CA SER A 31 14.43 12.32 -11.48
C SER A 31 13.32 11.46 -12.11
N MET A 32 12.77 11.89 -13.25
CA MET A 32 11.70 11.17 -13.97
C MET A 32 12.19 9.93 -14.72
N LYS A 33 13.51 9.75 -14.92
CA LYS A 33 14.06 8.50 -15.48
C LYS A 33 13.90 7.32 -14.52
N GLU A 34 13.76 7.57 -13.23
CA GLU A 34 13.59 6.56 -12.20
C GLU A 34 12.19 6.65 -11.59
N PRO A 35 11.14 6.10 -12.24
CA PRO A 35 9.75 6.26 -11.79
C PRO A 35 9.46 5.71 -10.39
N ASN A 36 10.29 4.77 -9.89
CA ASN A 36 10.18 4.25 -8.52
C ASN A 36 10.85 5.12 -7.45
N ALA A 37 11.67 6.11 -7.85
CA ALA A 37 12.36 7.02 -6.93
C ALA A 37 11.60 8.34 -6.73
N VAL A 38 10.65 8.66 -7.61
CA VAL A 38 9.90 9.92 -7.52
C VAL A 38 8.81 9.81 -6.45
N THR A 39 9.10 10.33 -5.27
CA THR A 39 8.14 10.48 -4.17
C THR A 39 7.42 11.84 -4.25
N LEU A 40 6.25 11.94 -3.60
CA LEU A 40 5.53 13.22 -3.44
C LEU A 40 6.42 14.33 -2.87
N ASP A 41 7.27 14.01 -1.88
CA ASP A 41 8.20 14.97 -1.28
C ASP A 41 9.27 15.44 -2.27
N MET A 42 9.76 14.56 -3.14
CA MET A 42 10.70 14.93 -4.19
C MET A 42 10.04 15.85 -5.23
N MET A 43 8.80 15.55 -5.64
CA MET A 43 8.03 16.43 -6.54
C MET A 43 7.83 17.82 -5.93
N ARG A 44 7.45 17.91 -4.64
CA ARG A 44 7.30 19.18 -3.92
C ARG A 44 8.59 19.99 -3.88
N LYS A 45 9.74 19.34 -3.60
CA LYS A 45 11.06 19.99 -3.63
C LYS A 45 11.43 20.48 -5.03
N LEU A 46 11.14 19.70 -6.07
CA LEU A 46 11.37 20.11 -7.46
C LEU A 46 10.53 21.34 -7.82
N ILE A 47 9.25 21.38 -7.41
CA ILE A 47 8.36 22.53 -7.58
C ILE A 47 8.90 23.76 -6.83
N GLU A 48 9.27 23.62 -5.56
CA GLU A 48 9.83 24.72 -4.74
C GLU A 48 11.08 25.32 -5.38
N SER A 49 11.99 24.47 -5.87
CA SER A 49 13.18 24.93 -6.60
C SER A 49 12.83 25.62 -7.92
N GLY A 50 11.75 25.20 -8.59
CA GLY A 50 11.27 25.81 -9.84
C GLY A 50 10.62 27.18 -9.66
N VAL A 51 9.92 27.42 -8.54
CA VAL A 51 9.33 28.74 -8.22
C VAL A 51 10.40 29.83 -8.07
N SER A 52 11.60 29.46 -7.61
CA SER A 52 12.73 30.39 -7.45
C SER A 52 13.41 30.80 -8.76
N LEU A 53 13.05 30.17 -9.89
CA LEU A 53 13.65 30.43 -11.19
C LEU A 53 13.00 31.61 -11.91
N ALA A 54 13.79 32.26 -12.78
CA ALA A 54 13.26 33.30 -13.66
C ALA A 54 12.18 32.73 -14.62
N PRO A 55 11.13 33.52 -14.95
CA PRO A 55 10.03 33.07 -15.79
C PRO A 55 10.54 32.65 -17.17
N HIS A 56 10.19 31.43 -17.58
CA HIS A 56 10.55 30.87 -18.87
C HIS A 56 9.50 29.83 -19.30
N PRO A 57 9.00 29.85 -20.54
CA PRO A 57 7.90 28.97 -20.98
C PRO A 57 8.17 27.47 -20.75
N ALA A 58 9.42 27.02 -20.92
CA ALA A 58 9.78 25.63 -20.66
C ALA A 58 9.74 25.26 -19.17
N VAL A 59 10.10 26.20 -18.28
CA VAL A 59 10.02 25.99 -16.82
C VAL A 59 8.57 25.97 -16.38
N GLU A 60 7.77 26.91 -16.86
CA GLU A 60 6.33 26.97 -16.58
C GLU A 60 5.60 25.70 -17.03
N LYS A 61 5.93 25.19 -18.23
CA LYS A 61 5.37 23.93 -18.73
C LYS A 61 5.74 22.74 -17.84
N ALA A 62 7.02 22.59 -17.50
CA ALA A 62 7.47 21.49 -16.65
C ALA A 62 6.92 21.61 -15.21
N MET A 63 6.76 22.83 -14.70
CA MET A 63 6.10 23.11 -13.43
C MET A 63 4.64 22.68 -13.46
N ALA A 64 3.91 23.01 -14.53
CA ALA A 64 2.51 22.60 -14.69
C ALA A 64 2.37 21.08 -14.73
N GLU A 65 3.23 20.38 -15.49
CA GLU A 65 3.26 18.91 -15.55
C GLU A 65 3.58 18.28 -14.19
N LEU A 66 4.55 18.83 -13.44
CA LEU A 66 4.87 18.38 -12.08
C LEU A 66 3.72 18.61 -11.10
N GLN A 67 3.06 19.76 -11.17
CA GLN A 67 1.94 20.10 -10.30
C GLN A 67 0.73 19.21 -10.57
N GLU A 68 0.44 18.92 -11.84
CA GLU A 68 -0.61 17.98 -12.22
C GLU A 68 -0.29 16.58 -11.70
N LEU A 69 0.92 16.10 -11.93
CA LEU A 69 1.37 14.79 -11.46
C LEU A 69 1.30 14.69 -9.92
N LEU A 70 1.72 15.73 -9.20
CA LEU A 70 1.62 15.80 -7.75
C LEU A 70 0.16 15.71 -7.29
N THR A 71 -0.73 16.49 -7.91
CA THR A 71 -2.16 16.52 -7.57
C THR A 71 -2.82 15.16 -7.80
N VAL A 72 -2.52 14.51 -8.93
CA VAL A 72 -3.01 13.16 -9.23
C VAL A 72 -2.47 12.16 -8.22
N SER A 73 -1.18 12.21 -7.91
CA SER A 73 -0.50 11.33 -6.96
C SER A 73 -1.09 11.45 -5.55
N GLU A 74 -1.32 12.66 -5.06
CA GLU A 74 -1.96 12.93 -3.76
C GLU A 74 -3.38 12.39 -3.70
N ARG A 75 -4.16 12.59 -4.78
CA ARG A 75 -5.53 12.06 -4.87
C ARG A 75 -5.56 10.54 -4.78
N TRP A 76 -4.61 9.87 -5.42
CA TRP A 76 -4.51 8.40 -5.39
C TRP A 76 -4.03 7.87 -4.04
N GLU A 77 -3.08 8.55 -3.40
CA GLU A 77 -2.67 8.25 -2.03
C GLU A 77 -3.83 8.35 -1.05
N GLU A 78 -4.61 9.43 -1.14
CA GLU A 78 -5.78 9.63 -0.28
C GLU A 78 -6.87 8.59 -0.57
N LYS A 79 -7.15 8.31 -1.85
CA LYS A 79 -8.09 7.24 -2.25
C LYS A 79 -7.67 5.89 -1.69
N ALA A 80 -6.39 5.54 -1.79
CA ALA A 80 -5.85 4.30 -1.25
C ALA A 80 -5.94 4.23 0.28
N ARG A 81 -5.61 5.34 0.97
CA ARG A 81 -5.73 5.48 2.42
C ARG A 81 -7.18 5.27 2.89
N ILE A 82 -8.14 5.91 2.23
CA ILE A 82 -9.57 5.73 2.51
C ILE A 82 -9.96 4.27 2.31
N CYS A 83 -9.55 3.63 1.21
CA CYS A 83 -9.84 2.24 0.96
C CYS A 83 -9.28 1.28 2.01
N LEU A 84 -8.07 1.54 2.52
CA LEU A 84 -7.44 0.76 3.59
C LEU A 84 -8.15 0.93 4.94
N GLN A 85 -8.71 2.12 5.21
CA GLN A 85 -9.40 2.44 6.47
C GLN A 85 -10.91 2.22 6.43
N ALA A 86 -11.48 1.93 5.26
CA ALA A 86 -12.90 1.83 5.03
C ALA A 86 -13.57 0.77 5.92
N LYS A 87 -14.70 1.17 6.52
CA LYS A 87 -15.62 0.31 7.24
C LYS A 87 -17.04 0.60 6.72
N PRO A 88 -17.70 -0.33 6.01
CA PRO A 88 -17.28 -1.70 5.68
C PRO A 88 -16.10 -1.76 4.70
N ARG A 89 -15.34 -2.86 4.74
CA ARG A 89 -14.19 -3.09 3.86
C ARG A 89 -14.64 -3.24 2.40
N HIS A 90 -13.81 -2.80 1.45
CA HIS A 90 -14.09 -2.93 0.02
C HIS A 90 -13.85 -4.35 -0.51
N LEU A 91 -14.52 -4.66 -1.63
CA LEU A 91 -14.33 -5.90 -2.38
C LEU A 91 -12.93 -5.96 -3.00
N LEU A 92 -12.38 -7.17 -3.08
CA LEU A 92 -11.07 -7.43 -3.70
C LEU A 92 -11.01 -6.84 -5.12
N THR A 93 -12.05 -7.06 -5.93
CA THR A 93 -12.13 -6.60 -7.33
C THR A 93 -12.06 -5.08 -7.45
N THR A 94 -12.72 -4.35 -6.54
CA THR A 94 -12.65 -2.88 -6.50
C THR A 94 -11.25 -2.40 -6.17
N LEU A 95 -10.58 -3.03 -5.20
CA LEU A 95 -9.21 -2.66 -4.82
C LEU A 95 -8.20 -2.98 -5.94
N GLU A 96 -8.41 -4.07 -6.68
CA GLU A 96 -7.60 -4.42 -7.85
C GLU A 96 -7.74 -3.42 -8.99
N ALA A 97 -8.96 -2.96 -9.28
CA ALA A 97 -9.18 -1.90 -10.27
C ALA A 97 -8.45 -0.60 -9.88
N ILE A 98 -8.54 -0.20 -8.60
CA ILE A 98 -7.83 0.95 -8.04
C ILE A 98 -6.31 0.79 -8.21
N ILE A 99 -5.76 -0.38 -7.90
CA ILE A 99 -4.32 -0.66 -8.10
C ILE A 99 -3.95 -0.62 -9.58
N ALA A 100 -4.79 -1.15 -10.46
CA ALA A 100 -4.54 -1.18 -11.90
C ALA A 100 -4.53 0.23 -12.50
N GLU A 101 -5.48 1.08 -12.12
CA GLU A 101 -5.52 2.49 -12.51
C GLU A 101 -4.30 3.27 -11.99
N ALA A 102 -3.89 3.02 -10.75
CA ALA A 102 -2.75 3.69 -10.13
C ALA A 102 -1.37 3.27 -10.69
N ARG A 103 -1.27 2.12 -11.39
CA ARG A 103 -0.01 1.69 -12.05
C ARG A 103 0.45 2.64 -13.14
N ASN A 104 -0.45 3.44 -13.69
CA ASN A 104 -0.12 4.40 -14.75
C ASN A 104 0.56 5.67 -14.21
N ILE A 105 0.63 5.84 -12.89
CA ILE A 105 1.23 7.01 -12.26
C ILE A 105 2.74 6.76 -12.12
N PRO A 106 3.60 7.57 -12.74
CA PRO A 106 5.06 7.45 -12.61
C PRO A 106 5.55 8.04 -11.28
N ALA A 107 5.00 7.56 -10.17
CA ALA A 107 5.32 8.01 -8.82
C ALA A 107 5.28 6.86 -7.82
N TYR A 108 6.14 6.93 -6.81
CA TYR A 108 6.09 6.02 -5.68
C TYR A 108 5.03 6.45 -4.68
N LEU A 109 3.99 5.62 -4.55
CA LEU A 109 2.83 5.85 -3.70
C LEU A 109 2.77 4.76 -2.59
N PRO A 110 3.16 5.08 -1.34
CA PRO A 110 3.22 4.10 -0.25
C PRO A 110 1.86 3.48 0.11
N ASN A 111 0.75 4.22 0.07
CA ASN A 111 -0.57 3.67 0.36
C ASN A 111 -1.06 2.73 -0.75
N ILE A 112 -0.72 3.00 -2.02
CA ILE A 112 -1.00 2.08 -3.13
C ILE A 112 -0.18 0.79 -2.98
N ALA A 113 1.08 0.90 -2.56
CA ALA A 113 1.91 -0.26 -2.26
C ALA A 113 1.31 -1.10 -1.10
N ALA A 114 0.87 -0.45 -0.02
CA ALA A 114 0.18 -1.11 1.08
C ALA A 114 -1.14 -1.77 0.63
N LEU A 115 -1.90 -1.13 -0.26
CA LEU A 115 -3.11 -1.69 -0.84
C LEU A 115 -2.83 -2.94 -1.68
N ARG A 116 -1.77 -2.92 -2.49
CA ARG A 116 -1.32 -4.09 -3.26
C ARG A 116 -0.95 -5.26 -2.35
N GLU A 117 -0.21 -5.00 -1.28
CA GLU A 117 0.13 -6.04 -0.30
C GLU A 117 -1.10 -6.58 0.43
N ALA A 118 -2.06 -5.71 0.77
CA ALA A 118 -3.33 -6.14 1.36
C ALA A 118 -4.11 -7.08 0.43
N VAL A 119 -4.22 -6.72 -0.86
CA VAL A 119 -4.89 -7.55 -1.89
C VAL A 119 -4.16 -8.88 -2.07
N LYS A 120 -2.83 -8.88 -2.09
CA LYS A 120 -2.03 -10.11 -2.18
C LYS A 120 -2.29 -11.04 -0.98
N LYS A 121 -2.24 -10.50 0.24
CA LYS A 121 -2.54 -11.25 1.47
C LYS A 121 -3.97 -11.79 1.48
N ALA A 122 -4.94 -11.02 0.99
CA ALA A 122 -6.33 -11.48 0.86
C ALA A 122 -6.43 -12.69 -0.08
N LYS A 123 -5.78 -12.65 -1.25
CA LYS A 123 -5.77 -13.78 -2.19
C LYS A 123 -5.12 -15.03 -1.61
N GLU A 124 -3.95 -14.88 -1.00
CA GLU A 124 -3.25 -15.99 -0.35
C GLU A 124 -4.09 -16.61 0.77
N TRP A 125 -4.85 -15.79 1.49
CA TRP A 125 -5.78 -16.27 2.51
C TRP A 125 -6.95 -17.03 1.89
N ILE A 126 -7.60 -16.50 0.85
CA ILE A 126 -8.71 -17.15 0.13
C ILE A 126 -8.26 -18.52 -0.40
N GLN A 127 -7.10 -18.57 -1.07
CA GLN A 127 -6.54 -19.81 -1.60
C GLN A 127 -6.28 -20.85 -0.50
N LYS A 128 -5.79 -20.42 0.67
CA LYS A 128 -5.60 -21.32 1.81
C LYS A 128 -6.93 -21.83 2.36
N VAL A 129 -7.95 -20.99 2.46
CA VAL A 129 -9.29 -21.40 2.90
C VAL A 129 -9.88 -22.42 1.93
N GLU A 130 -9.79 -22.17 0.62
CA GLU A 130 -10.24 -23.11 -0.42
C GLU A 130 -9.49 -24.43 -0.34
N SER A 131 -8.16 -24.41 -0.15
CA SER A 131 -7.38 -25.64 -0.02
C SER A 131 -7.83 -26.48 1.18
N VAL A 132 -8.08 -25.84 2.33
CA VAL A 132 -8.53 -26.51 3.56
C VAL A 132 -9.96 -27.05 3.44
N GLN A 133 -10.80 -26.45 2.61
CA GLN A 133 -12.15 -26.94 2.33
C GLN A 133 -12.20 -28.03 1.24
N SER A 134 -11.24 -28.03 0.31
CA SER A 134 -11.21 -28.96 -0.84
C SER A 134 -10.65 -30.33 -0.53
N VAL A 135 -9.79 -30.45 0.49
CA VAL A 135 -9.18 -31.73 0.85
C VAL A 135 -10.08 -32.41 1.88
N GLU A 136 -10.31 -33.72 1.73
CA GLU A 136 -10.89 -34.61 2.75
C GLU A 136 -10.06 -34.67 4.07
N GLN A 137 -9.15 -33.72 4.27
CA GLN A 137 -8.44 -33.48 5.50
C GLN A 137 -9.36 -32.69 6.44
N TYR A 138 -9.81 -33.37 7.49
CA TYR A 138 -10.39 -32.70 8.66
C TYR A 138 -9.48 -31.55 9.08
N ALA A 139 -9.95 -30.31 8.87
CA ALA A 139 -9.21 -29.13 9.28
C ALA A 139 -9.11 -29.13 10.80
N TYR A 140 -7.90 -29.36 11.33
CA TYR A 140 -7.66 -29.23 12.76
C TYR A 140 -8.07 -27.82 13.22
N LEU A 141 -8.66 -27.73 14.41
CA LEU A 141 -9.11 -26.46 15.00
C LEU A 141 -8.02 -25.39 14.95
N GLU A 142 -6.77 -25.78 15.21
CA GLU A 142 -5.59 -24.90 15.16
C GLU A 142 -5.35 -24.29 13.77
N THR A 143 -5.59 -25.06 12.70
CA THR A 143 -5.49 -24.58 11.31
C THR A 143 -6.55 -23.52 11.03
N LEU A 144 -7.80 -23.77 11.45
CA LEU A 144 -8.90 -22.79 11.29
C LEU A 144 -8.65 -21.53 12.13
N GLU A 145 -8.13 -21.65 13.35
CA GLU A 145 -7.72 -20.52 14.18
C GLU A 145 -6.61 -19.69 13.54
N SER A 146 -5.60 -20.35 12.98
CA SER A 146 -4.50 -19.70 12.25
C SER A 146 -5.01 -18.93 11.03
N LEU A 147 -5.99 -19.49 10.30
CA LEU A 147 -6.64 -18.81 9.18
C LEU A 147 -7.42 -17.58 9.65
N VAL A 148 -8.23 -17.69 10.70
CA VAL A 148 -8.97 -16.55 11.28
C VAL A 148 -8.01 -15.45 11.73
N ALA A 149 -6.94 -15.81 12.44
CA ALA A 149 -5.93 -14.86 12.93
C ALA A 149 -5.25 -14.10 11.78
N LYS A 150 -4.99 -14.76 10.65
CA LYS A 150 -4.41 -14.15 9.45
C LYS A 150 -5.39 -13.32 8.63
N GLY A 151 -6.69 -13.66 8.64
CA GLY A 151 -7.72 -12.94 7.90
C GLY A 151 -8.18 -11.64 8.58
N ARG A 152 -8.22 -11.61 9.92
CA ARG A 152 -8.62 -10.43 10.71
C ARG A 152 -7.88 -9.13 10.36
N PRO A 153 -6.53 -9.09 10.28
CA PRO A 153 -5.80 -7.85 10.02
C PRO A 153 -5.84 -7.40 8.55
N VAL A 154 -6.30 -8.22 7.61
CA VAL A 154 -6.29 -7.89 6.19
C VAL A 154 -7.36 -6.81 5.90
N PRO A 155 -7.02 -5.60 5.43
CA PRO A 155 -7.97 -4.51 5.20
C PRO A 155 -8.76 -4.70 3.89
N VAL A 156 -9.19 -5.93 3.61
CA VAL A 156 -10.01 -6.31 2.46
C VAL A 156 -11.23 -7.09 2.98
N ARG A 157 -12.36 -6.98 2.28
CA ARG A 157 -13.53 -7.79 2.58
C ARG A 157 -13.23 -9.26 2.30
N LEU A 158 -13.33 -10.08 3.33
CA LEU A 158 -13.17 -11.54 3.28
C LEU A 158 -14.52 -12.18 3.63
N ASP A 159 -15.35 -12.48 2.63
CA ASP A 159 -16.73 -12.96 2.87
C ASP A 159 -16.79 -14.29 3.64
N GLN A 160 -15.76 -15.13 3.53
CA GLN A 160 -15.66 -16.40 4.26
C GLN A 160 -15.14 -16.27 5.70
N LEU A 161 -14.60 -15.10 6.09
CA LEU A 161 -13.98 -14.92 7.41
C LEU A 161 -15.01 -15.04 8.56
N PRO A 162 -16.19 -14.39 8.52
CA PRO A 162 -17.20 -14.54 9.57
C PRO A 162 -17.69 -15.98 9.74
N GLN A 163 -17.79 -16.72 8.64
CA GLN A 163 -18.18 -18.13 8.66
C GLN A 163 -17.11 -18.99 9.36
N LEU A 164 -15.83 -18.79 9.03
CA LEU A 164 -14.71 -19.46 9.71
C LEU A 164 -14.65 -19.11 11.20
N GLU A 165 -14.89 -17.85 11.57
CA GLU A 165 -14.96 -17.42 12.97
C GLU A 165 -16.06 -18.15 13.75
N SER A 166 -17.24 -18.28 13.14
CA SER A 166 -18.36 -19.03 13.71
C SER A 166 -18.02 -20.52 13.90
N GLN A 167 -17.40 -21.14 12.90
CA GLN A 167 -16.97 -22.55 12.97
C GLN A 167 -15.94 -22.78 14.09
N VAL A 168 -14.94 -21.91 14.21
CA VAL A 168 -13.94 -21.97 15.28
C VAL A 168 -14.60 -21.81 16.65
N ALA A 169 -15.53 -20.85 16.80
CA ALA A 169 -16.25 -20.63 18.05
C ALA A 169 -17.12 -21.84 18.45
N ALA A 170 -17.81 -22.44 17.49
CA ALA A 170 -18.63 -23.63 17.70
C ALA A 170 -17.77 -24.85 18.10
N ALA A 171 -16.65 -25.07 17.41
CA ALA A 171 -15.72 -26.16 17.70
C ALA A 171 -15.09 -26.02 19.10
N LYS A 172 -14.70 -24.80 19.50
CA LYS A 172 -14.24 -24.51 20.87
C LYS A 172 -15.31 -24.79 21.92
N SER A 173 -16.52 -24.29 21.68
CA SER A 173 -17.64 -24.48 22.61
C SER A 173 -17.99 -25.95 22.77
N TRP A 174 -17.95 -26.72 21.68
CA TRP A 174 -18.13 -28.16 21.72
C TRP A 174 -17.02 -28.83 22.54
N LYS A 175 -15.74 -28.56 22.23
CA LYS A 175 -14.59 -29.13 22.95
C LYS A 175 -14.67 -28.84 24.46
N GLU A 176 -15.03 -27.62 24.84
CA GLU A 176 -15.16 -27.23 26.25
C GLU A 176 -16.33 -27.94 26.95
N ARG A 177 -17.51 -27.99 26.31
CA ARG A 177 -18.68 -28.68 26.87
C ARG A 177 -18.39 -30.16 27.05
N THR A 178 -17.85 -30.81 26.03
CA THR A 178 -17.47 -32.23 26.10
C THR A 178 -16.40 -32.46 27.16
N ALA A 179 -15.39 -31.58 27.27
CA ALA A 179 -14.40 -31.66 28.36
C ALA A 179 -15.05 -31.55 29.74
N ARG A 180 -15.97 -30.62 29.96
CA ARG A 180 -16.68 -30.47 31.24
C ARG A 180 -17.56 -31.67 31.58
N THR A 181 -18.16 -32.31 30.58
CA THR A 181 -19.04 -33.47 30.79
C THR A 181 -18.24 -34.75 31.03
N PHE A 182 -17.13 -34.96 30.31
CA PHE A 182 -16.43 -36.24 30.27
C PHE A 182 -15.09 -36.25 31.04
N LEU A 183 -14.46 -35.10 31.30
CA LEU A 183 -13.21 -35.02 32.05
C LEU A 183 -13.45 -34.55 33.49
N LYS A 184 -12.97 -35.32 34.47
CA LYS A 184 -12.93 -34.88 35.89
C LYS A 184 -11.83 -33.84 36.08
N LYS A 185 -11.98 -32.96 37.08
CA LYS A 185 -11.06 -31.84 37.41
C LYS A 185 -9.58 -32.23 37.61
N ASN A 186 -9.27 -33.51 37.82
CA ASN A 186 -7.92 -34.07 38.00
C ASN A 186 -7.65 -35.29 37.08
N SER A 187 -8.32 -35.37 35.93
CA SER A 187 -8.11 -36.47 34.97
C SER A 187 -6.75 -36.32 34.29
N SER A 188 -5.93 -37.38 34.31
CA SER A 188 -4.70 -37.49 33.50
C SER A 188 -4.98 -37.83 32.03
N TYR A 189 -6.23 -38.20 31.70
CA TYR A 189 -6.65 -38.56 30.35
C TYR A 189 -7.09 -37.35 29.54
N THR A 190 -6.76 -37.38 28.26
CA THR A 190 -7.20 -36.43 27.25
C THR A 190 -8.62 -36.74 26.79
N LEU A 191 -9.30 -35.74 26.22
CA LEU A 191 -10.63 -35.90 25.66
C LEU A 191 -10.68 -37.01 24.59
N LEU A 192 -9.59 -37.18 23.84
CA LEU A 192 -9.50 -38.16 22.76
C LEU A 192 -9.48 -39.59 23.32
N GLU A 193 -8.75 -39.81 24.43
CA GLU A 193 -8.67 -41.12 25.11
C GLU A 193 -9.97 -41.52 25.81
N VAL A 194 -10.78 -40.54 26.25
CA VAL A 194 -12.09 -40.82 26.89
C VAL A 194 -13.20 -41.07 25.87
N LEU A 195 -13.05 -40.56 24.64
CA LEU A 195 -14.05 -40.65 23.58
C LEU A 195 -13.72 -41.67 22.49
N SER A 196 -12.51 -42.23 22.46
CA SER A 196 -12.16 -43.36 21.61
C SER A 196 -12.79 -44.65 22.17
N PRO A 197 -13.58 -45.38 21.36
CA PRO A 197 -14.25 -46.61 21.79
C PRO A 197 -13.30 -47.77 22.10
#